data_AF-A0A136N5Q8-F1
#
_entry.id   AF-A0A136N5Q8-F1
#
_cell.length_a   1.000
_cell.length_b   1.000
_cell.length_c   1.000
_cell.angle_alpha   90.00
_cell.angle_beta   90.00
_cell.angle_gamma   90.00
#
_symmetry.space_group_name_H-M   'P 1'
#
loop_
_entity.id
_entity.type
_entity.pdbx_description
1 polymer ?
#
loop_
_entity_poly.entity_id
_entity_poly.type
_entity_poly.pdbx_seq_one_letter_code
_entity_poly.pdbx_strand_id
1 'polypeptide(L)'
;FSSIAQDKIGQSQHIYEILHTLGEADADTIAFTRNSADFKCCQLVEYPIGEYDFSLMRNFLFNHAEQIRFEMLAGSSLEQLALPAKKYRGEIKYHIMHSNTWIKQLGNANEESHARMQSALNETFDLALGIFEESEFAGLLNELNIFAGEKVLQAKWLDTITPLLESASLKLPDKSNWQPAYGGRKGYHTEFLQPLLDEMGEVFRLDPKAEW
;
A
#
# COMPACT_ATOMS: atom_id res chain seq x y z
N PHE A 1 13.02 -1.46 8.31
CA PHE A 1 11.57 -1.63 8.16
C PHE A 1 10.76 -1.31 9.44
N SER A 2 11.25 -1.53 10.66
CA SER A 2 10.43 -1.31 11.88
C SER A 2 9.86 0.11 12.05
N SER A 3 10.65 1.17 11.77
CA SER A 3 10.14 2.55 11.78
C SER A 3 9.05 2.79 10.72
N ILE A 4 9.15 2.15 9.56
CA ILE A 4 8.13 2.22 8.50
C ILE A 4 6.84 1.58 9.02
N ALA A 5 6.93 0.38 9.60
CA ALA A 5 5.77 -0.33 10.14
C ALA A 5 5.04 0.48 11.23
N GLN A 6 5.79 1.12 12.15
CA GLN A 6 5.20 1.96 13.19
C GLN A 6 4.40 3.14 12.60
N ASP A 7 4.94 3.84 11.60
CA ASP A 7 4.23 4.92 10.92
C ASP A 7 2.94 4.41 10.25
N LYS A 8 3.01 3.26 9.57
CA LYS A 8 1.84 2.65 8.89
C LYS A 8 0.73 2.24 9.86
N ILE A 9 1.09 1.74 11.05
CA ILE A 9 0.10 1.42 12.09
C ILE A 9 -0.59 2.70 12.56
N GLY A 10 0.17 3.75 12.87
CA GLY A 10 -0.41 5.04 13.28
C GLY A 10 -1.28 5.69 12.19
N GLN A 11 -0.89 5.55 10.92
CA GLN A 11 -1.71 5.98 9.78
C GLN A 11 -3.01 5.17 9.69
N SER A 12 -2.93 3.84 9.83
CA SER A 12 -4.09 2.95 9.76
C SER A 12 -5.08 3.21 10.89
N GLN A 13 -4.59 3.37 12.12
CA GLN A 13 -5.41 3.71 13.29
C GLN A 13 -6.22 4.99 13.03
N HIS A 14 -5.55 6.07 12.59
CA HIS A 14 -6.23 7.34 12.35
C HIS A 14 -7.23 7.26 11.19
N ILE A 15 -6.94 6.49 10.13
CA ILE A 15 -7.92 6.25 9.05
C ILE A 15 -9.15 5.50 9.58
N TYR A 16 -8.96 4.52 10.47
CA TYR A 16 -10.07 3.82 11.10
C TYR A 16 -10.86 4.71 12.08
N GLU A 17 -10.20 5.63 12.80
CA GLU A 17 -10.89 6.63 13.60
C GLU A 17 -11.75 7.56 12.74
N ILE A 18 -11.30 7.94 11.53
CA ILE A 18 -12.12 8.70 10.58
C ILE A 18 -13.33 7.86 10.15
N LEU A 19 -13.14 6.59 9.80
CA LEU A 19 -14.25 5.69 9.45
C LEU A 19 -15.26 5.57 10.59
N HIS A 20 -14.81 5.52 11.84
CA HIS A 20 -15.69 5.50 13.01
C HIS A 20 -16.58 6.75 13.06
N THR A 21 -16.05 7.94 12.78
CA THR A 21 -16.87 9.17 12.69
C THR A 21 -17.90 9.14 11.55
N LEU A 22 -17.72 8.25 10.57
CA LEU A 22 -18.60 8.03 9.43
C LEU A 22 -19.57 6.86 9.65
N GLY A 23 -19.56 6.23 10.83
CA GLY A 23 -20.53 5.20 11.23
C GLY A 23 -20.00 3.77 11.28
N GLU A 24 -18.71 3.54 11.04
CA GLU A 24 -18.09 2.24 11.29
C GLU A 24 -17.87 1.98 12.79
N ALA A 25 -17.53 0.75 13.13
CA ALA A 25 -17.06 0.41 14.48
C ALA A 25 -15.77 1.19 14.84
N ASP A 26 -15.42 1.20 16.13
CA ASP A 26 -14.16 1.80 16.58
C ASP A 26 -12.94 1.11 15.96
N ALA A 27 -11.78 1.79 16.03
CA ALA A 27 -10.57 1.40 15.34
C ALA A 27 -10.06 -0.01 15.71
N ASP A 28 -10.22 -0.43 16.96
CA ASP A 28 -9.79 -1.76 17.40
C ASP A 28 -10.78 -2.82 16.93
N THR A 29 -12.08 -2.58 17.10
CA THR A 29 -13.11 -3.50 16.61
C THR A 29 -12.96 -3.75 15.11
N ILE A 30 -12.83 -2.71 14.30
CA ILE A 30 -12.66 -2.87 12.84
C ILE A 30 -11.31 -3.52 12.48
N ALA A 31 -10.24 -3.32 13.26
CA ALA A 31 -8.95 -3.93 12.98
C ALA A 31 -8.92 -5.43 13.31
N PHE A 32 -9.42 -5.83 14.49
CA PHE A 32 -9.16 -7.14 15.07
C PHE A 32 -10.29 -8.17 14.91
N THR A 33 -11.49 -7.75 14.50
CA THR A 33 -12.67 -8.65 14.43
C THR A 33 -13.11 -9.02 13.02
N ARG A 34 -12.64 -8.30 11.99
CA ARG A 34 -12.98 -8.59 10.59
C ARG A 34 -12.22 -9.80 10.06
N ASN A 35 -12.90 -10.60 9.25
CA ASN A 35 -12.27 -11.64 8.44
C ASN A 35 -11.79 -11.07 7.10
N SER A 36 -11.00 -11.85 6.38
CA SER A 36 -10.43 -11.46 5.08
C SER A 36 -11.47 -10.86 4.12
N ALA A 37 -12.66 -11.45 3.98
CA ALA A 37 -13.72 -10.93 3.09
C ALA A 37 -14.18 -9.48 3.38
N ASP A 38 -14.00 -9.00 4.61
CA ASP A 38 -14.39 -7.66 5.04
C ASP A 38 -13.23 -6.65 4.96
N PHE A 39 -12.01 -7.12 4.72
CA PHE A 39 -10.87 -6.25 4.43
C PHE A 39 -10.94 -5.69 3.01
N LYS A 40 -10.22 -4.58 2.80
CA LYS A 40 -10.23 -3.79 1.54
C LYS A 40 -8.82 -3.47 1.05
N CYS A 41 -7.80 -4.09 1.63
CA CYS A 41 -6.41 -3.92 1.22
C CYS A 41 -6.16 -4.56 -0.15
N CYS A 42 -5.11 -4.10 -0.85
CA CYS A 42 -4.67 -4.75 -2.09
C CYS A 42 -3.86 -6.02 -1.79
N GLN A 43 -3.88 -6.97 -2.73
CA GLN A 43 -3.24 -8.28 -2.55
C GLN A 43 -1.73 -8.18 -2.29
N LEU A 44 -1.05 -7.16 -2.80
CA LEU A 44 0.38 -6.92 -2.58
C LEU A 44 0.77 -6.95 -1.09
N VAL A 45 -0.03 -6.34 -0.20
CA VAL A 45 0.34 -6.19 1.23
C VAL A 45 0.07 -7.44 2.07
N GLU A 46 -0.57 -8.45 1.49
CA GLU A 46 -0.92 -9.71 2.17
C GLU A 46 0.21 -10.74 2.07
N TYR A 47 1.09 -10.61 1.07
CA TYR A 47 2.13 -11.61 0.83
C TYR A 47 3.09 -11.72 2.01
N PRO A 48 3.65 -12.92 2.26
CA PRO A 48 4.70 -13.11 3.24
C PRO A 48 5.90 -12.17 3.00
N ILE A 49 6.68 -11.92 4.05
CA ILE A 49 7.85 -11.03 4.00
C ILE A 49 8.83 -11.44 2.88
N GLY A 50 9.01 -12.75 2.66
CA GLY A 50 9.95 -13.27 1.67
C GLY A 50 11.40 -12.88 1.98
N GLU A 51 12.22 -12.83 0.94
CA GLU A 51 13.60 -12.33 1.04
C GLU A 51 13.65 -10.80 0.94
N TYR A 52 14.84 -10.23 1.19
CA TYR A 52 15.00 -8.77 1.31
C TYR A 52 14.66 -8.01 0.02
N ASP A 53 15.01 -8.56 -1.14
CA ASP A 53 14.69 -8.06 -2.48
C ASP A 53 13.18 -7.96 -2.72
N PHE A 54 12.43 -9.02 -2.41
CA PHE A 54 10.96 -9.04 -2.50
C PHE A 54 10.34 -7.98 -1.58
N SER A 55 10.72 -7.98 -0.30
CA SER A 55 10.21 -7.02 0.68
C SER A 55 10.56 -5.58 0.32
N LEU A 56 11.77 -5.32 -0.16
CA LEU A 56 12.22 -4.01 -0.58
C LEU A 56 11.44 -3.52 -1.82
N MET A 57 11.29 -4.36 -2.85
CA MET A 57 10.56 -4.01 -4.06
C MET A 57 9.09 -3.74 -3.76
N ARG A 58 8.46 -4.59 -2.93
CA ARG A 58 7.09 -4.37 -2.46
C ARG A 58 6.95 -3.00 -1.76
N ASN A 59 7.87 -2.68 -0.84
CA ASN A 59 7.88 -1.39 -0.16
C ASN A 59 8.09 -0.23 -1.14
N PHE A 60 9.02 -0.35 -2.09
CA PHE A 60 9.25 0.67 -3.12
C PHE A 60 7.98 0.97 -3.90
N LEU A 61 7.34 -0.06 -4.46
CA LEU A 61 6.13 0.08 -5.28
C LEU A 61 4.97 0.68 -4.47
N PHE A 62 4.72 0.17 -3.26
CA PHE A 62 3.62 0.62 -2.42
C PHE A 62 3.82 2.04 -1.90
N ASN A 63 5.00 2.37 -1.36
CA ASN A 63 5.25 3.68 -0.77
C ASN A 63 5.17 4.80 -1.81
N HIS A 64 5.63 4.56 -3.05
CA HIS A 64 5.48 5.54 -4.14
C HIS A 64 4.00 5.81 -4.47
N ALA A 65 3.18 4.77 -4.52
CA ALA A 65 1.74 4.93 -4.76
C ALA A 65 1.06 5.68 -3.59
N GLU A 66 1.46 5.38 -2.37
CA GLU A 66 0.93 6.02 -1.18
C GLU A 66 1.34 7.49 -1.05
N GLN A 67 2.60 7.83 -1.35
CA GLN A 67 3.08 9.21 -1.39
C GLN A 67 2.19 10.07 -2.29
N ILE A 68 1.98 9.61 -3.53
CA ILE A 68 1.16 10.34 -4.51
C ILE A 68 -0.29 10.39 -4.06
N ARG A 69 -0.82 9.30 -3.48
CA ARG A 69 -2.19 9.27 -2.94
C ARG A 69 -2.39 10.34 -1.86
N PHE A 70 -1.47 10.44 -0.90
CA PHE A 70 -1.59 11.47 0.14
C PHE A 70 -1.30 12.89 -0.37
N GLU A 71 -0.45 13.05 -1.39
CA GLU A 71 -0.32 14.35 -2.07
C GLU A 71 -1.63 14.78 -2.74
N MET A 72 -2.36 13.85 -3.36
CA MET A 72 -3.68 14.10 -3.93
C MET A 72 -4.71 14.40 -2.82
N LEU A 73 -4.76 13.59 -1.76
CA LEU A 73 -5.69 13.76 -0.65
C LEU A 73 -5.42 15.03 0.15
N ALA A 74 -4.19 15.53 0.22
CA ALA A 74 -3.86 16.79 0.87
C ALA A 74 -4.59 18.01 0.27
N GLY A 75 -5.07 17.89 -0.99
CA GLY A 75 -5.92 18.88 -1.66
C GLY A 75 -7.42 18.51 -1.68
N SER A 76 -7.83 17.49 -0.94
CA SER A 76 -9.21 17.02 -0.85
C SER A 76 -10.15 18.08 -0.24
N SER A 77 -11.38 18.12 -0.72
CA SER A 77 -12.47 18.90 -0.11
C SER A 77 -12.91 18.34 1.24
N LEU A 78 -12.60 17.07 1.54
CA LEU A 78 -12.91 16.44 2.83
C LEU A 78 -11.77 16.70 3.82
N GLU A 79 -11.92 17.72 4.66
CA GLU A 79 -10.87 18.20 5.58
C GLU A 79 -10.32 17.11 6.50
N GLN A 80 -11.17 16.19 6.95
CA GLN A 80 -10.80 15.06 7.79
C GLN A 80 -9.76 14.14 7.11
N LEU A 81 -9.73 14.06 5.78
CA LEU A 81 -8.68 13.35 5.03
C LEU A 81 -7.53 14.28 4.61
N ALA A 82 -7.83 15.54 4.30
CA ALA A 82 -6.83 16.48 3.79
C ALA A 82 -5.78 16.87 4.83
N LEU A 83 -6.18 17.08 6.09
CA LEU A 83 -5.27 17.48 7.16
C LEU A 83 -4.27 16.37 7.52
N PRO A 84 -4.69 15.12 7.75
CA PRO A 84 -3.75 14.03 8.05
C PRO A 84 -2.82 13.72 6.88
N ALA A 85 -3.32 13.77 5.64
CA ALA A 85 -2.52 13.51 4.45
C ALA A 85 -1.31 14.47 4.32
N LYS A 86 -1.47 15.74 4.75
CA LYS A 86 -0.34 16.71 4.80
C LYS A 86 0.74 16.29 5.78
N LYS A 87 0.37 15.66 6.90
CA LYS A 87 1.30 15.11 7.91
C LYS A 87 2.01 13.86 7.37
N TYR A 88 1.26 12.90 6.84
CA TYR A 88 1.80 11.61 6.37
C TYR A 88 2.84 11.76 5.27
N ARG A 89 2.73 12.80 4.42
CA ARG A 89 3.74 13.14 3.43
C ARG A 89 5.15 13.30 4.03
N GLY A 90 5.25 13.81 5.26
CA GLY A 90 6.52 13.95 5.97
C GLY A 90 7.13 12.61 6.39
N GLU A 91 6.29 11.69 6.86
CA GLU A 91 6.68 10.33 7.31
C GLU A 91 7.14 9.50 6.11
N ILE A 92 6.34 9.47 5.04
CA ILE A 92 6.59 8.65 3.83
C ILE A 92 7.86 9.06 3.10
N LYS A 93 8.27 10.32 3.19
CA LYS A 93 9.52 10.80 2.58
C LYS A 93 10.71 9.94 2.97
N TYR A 94 10.78 9.49 4.23
CA TYR A 94 11.87 8.63 4.70
C TYR A 94 11.74 7.19 4.18
N HIS A 95 10.51 6.70 4.03
CA HIS A 95 10.23 5.37 3.47
C HIS A 95 10.70 5.32 2.00
N ILE A 96 10.37 6.35 1.23
CA ILE A 96 10.81 6.55 -0.16
C ILE A 96 12.33 6.68 -0.27
N MET A 97 12.94 7.49 0.60
CA MET A 97 14.39 7.65 0.61
C MET A 97 15.10 6.31 0.84
N HIS A 98 14.61 5.51 1.80
CA HIS A 98 15.14 4.19 2.09
C HIS A 98 15.00 3.26 0.87
N SER A 99 13.80 3.14 0.31
CA SER A 99 13.55 2.25 -0.82
C SER A 99 14.35 2.65 -2.07
N ASN A 100 14.36 3.95 -2.43
CA ASN A 100 15.08 4.43 -3.60
C ASN A 100 16.59 4.18 -3.50
N THR A 101 17.15 4.37 -2.30
CA THR A 101 18.58 4.15 -2.06
C THR A 101 18.95 2.69 -2.33
N TRP A 102 18.21 1.75 -1.74
CA TRP A 102 18.53 0.33 -1.86
C TRP A 102 18.18 -0.25 -3.23
N ILE A 103 17.08 0.18 -3.86
CA ILE A 103 16.75 -0.22 -5.24
C ILE A 103 17.89 0.15 -6.18
N LYS A 104 18.40 1.39 -6.10
CA LYS A 104 19.49 1.85 -6.94
C LYS A 104 20.81 1.12 -6.66
N GLN A 105 21.13 0.89 -5.38
CA GLN A 105 22.36 0.20 -5.00
C GLN A 105 22.33 -1.27 -5.44
N LEU A 106 21.26 -1.99 -5.12
CA LEU A 106 21.15 -3.43 -5.40
C LEU A 106 20.91 -3.74 -6.87
N GLY A 107 20.17 -2.89 -7.58
CA GLY A 107 20.01 -3.01 -9.03
C GLY A 107 21.33 -2.88 -9.78
N ASN A 108 22.26 -2.03 -9.32
CA ASN A 108 23.54 -1.80 -9.99
C ASN A 108 24.74 -2.48 -9.31
N ALA A 109 24.54 -3.40 -8.36
CA ALA A 109 25.63 -3.96 -7.57
C ALA A 109 26.48 -5.00 -8.34
N ASN A 110 26.00 -6.24 -8.43
CA ASN A 110 26.61 -7.33 -9.18
C ASN A 110 25.52 -8.13 -9.92
N GLU A 111 25.91 -9.08 -10.76
CA GLU A 111 24.95 -9.85 -11.59
C GLU A 111 23.88 -10.57 -10.76
N GLU A 112 24.28 -11.18 -9.64
CA GLU A 112 23.35 -11.88 -8.75
C GLU A 112 22.33 -10.91 -8.13
N SER A 113 22.80 -9.80 -7.55
CA SER A 113 21.97 -8.78 -6.95
C SER A 113 21.02 -8.14 -7.96
N HIS A 114 21.51 -7.81 -9.16
CA HIS A 114 20.68 -7.30 -10.25
C HIS A 114 19.58 -8.30 -10.64
N ALA A 115 19.94 -9.56 -10.88
CA ALA A 115 19.00 -10.59 -11.28
C ALA A 115 17.90 -10.81 -10.23
N ARG A 116 18.27 -10.80 -8.95
CA ARG A 116 17.35 -10.90 -7.82
C ARG A 116 16.38 -9.72 -7.75
N MET A 117 16.89 -8.50 -7.87
CA MET A 117 16.05 -7.31 -7.90
C MET A 117 15.10 -7.26 -9.11
N GLN A 118 15.56 -7.73 -10.27
CA GLN A 118 14.71 -7.86 -11.46
C GLN A 118 13.63 -8.94 -11.27
N SER A 119 13.95 -10.08 -10.65
CA SER A 119 12.95 -11.11 -10.31
C SER A 119 11.90 -10.55 -9.35
N ALA A 120 12.34 -9.88 -8.28
CA ALA A 120 11.44 -9.24 -7.32
C ALA A 120 10.52 -8.20 -7.99
N LEU A 121 11.05 -7.41 -8.94
CA LEU A 121 10.21 -6.50 -9.74
C LEU A 121 9.16 -7.27 -10.54
N ASN A 122 9.57 -8.31 -11.28
CA ASN A 122 8.65 -9.09 -12.10
C ASN A 122 7.55 -9.76 -11.26
N GLU A 123 7.89 -10.28 -10.09
CA GLU A 123 6.95 -10.96 -9.18
C GLU A 123 5.96 -9.99 -8.51
N THR A 124 6.40 -8.78 -8.18
CA THR A 124 5.58 -7.82 -7.41
C THR A 124 4.83 -6.82 -8.27
N PHE A 125 5.18 -6.64 -9.55
CA PHE A 125 4.63 -5.56 -10.36
C PHE A 125 3.12 -5.73 -10.60
N ASP A 126 2.67 -6.90 -11.04
CA ASP A 126 1.24 -7.18 -11.25
C ASP A 126 0.43 -7.10 -9.95
N LEU A 127 1.02 -7.50 -8.82
CA LEU A 127 0.45 -7.32 -7.49
C LEU A 127 0.30 -5.83 -7.14
N ALA A 128 1.31 -5.01 -7.45
CA ALA A 128 1.29 -3.58 -7.20
C ALA A 128 0.30 -2.83 -8.07
N LEU A 129 0.02 -3.30 -9.29
CA LEU A 129 -1.07 -2.75 -10.11
C LEU A 129 -2.44 -2.88 -9.39
N GLY A 130 -2.59 -3.86 -8.49
CA GLY A 130 -3.77 -4.01 -7.62
C GLY A 130 -4.07 -2.81 -6.71
N ILE A 131 -3.09 -1.94 -6.41
CA ILE A 131 -3.28 -0.71 -5.62
C ILE A 131 -4.27 0.26 -6.31
N PHE A 132 -4.38 0.15 -7.64
CA PHE A 132 -5.15 1.04 -8.50
C PHE A 132 -6.51 0.46 -8.91
N GLU A 133 -7.02 -0.56 -8.20
CA GLU A 133 -8.39 -1.05 -8.38
C GLU A 133 -9.39 0.10 -8.12
N GLU A 134 -10.16 0.49 -9.13
CA GLU A 134 -11.18 1.55 -8.98
C GLU A 134 -12.30 1.10 -8.04
N SER A 135 -12.79 2.02 -7.20
CA SER A 135 -14.04 1.80 -6.46
C SER A 135 -15.24 2.16 -7.33
N GLU A 136 -16.41 1.62 -7.00
CA GLU A 136 -17.68 2.04 -7.62
C GLU A 136 -18.00 3.53 -7.35
N PHE A 137 -17.40 4.11 -6.30
CA PHE A 137 -17.57 5.50 -5.91
C PHE A 137 -16.55 6.46 -6.56
N ALA A 138 -15.64 5.97 -7.42
CA ALA A 138 -14.57 6.80 -7.99
C ALA A 138 -15.10 8.05 -8.71
N GLY A 139 -16.21 7.93 -9.44
CA GLY A 139 -16.86 9.07 -10.12
C GLY A 139 -17.36 10.13 -9.13
N LEU A 140 -18.05 9.70 -8.07
CA LEU A 140 -18.58 10.59 -7.03
C LEU A 140 -17.45 11.27 -6.24
N LEU A 141 -16.42 10.53 -5.86
CA LEU A 141 -15.26 11.09 -5.14
C LEU A 141 -14.54 12.17 -5.96
N ASN A 142 -14.46 11.98 -7.28
CA ASN A 142 -13.87 12.97 -8.17
C ASN A 142 -14.78 14.20 -8.34
N GLU A 143 -16.08 14.01 -8.55
CA GLU A 143 -17.06 15.10 -8.64
C GLU A 143 -17.07 15.99 -7.38
N LEU A 144 -16.95 15.37 -6.21
CA LEU A 144 -16.90 16.08 -4.93
C LEU A 144 -15.53 16.66 -4.60
N ASN A 145 -14.53 16.53 -5.48
CA ASN A 145 -13.13 16.93 -5.25
C ASN A 145 -12.49 16.26 -4.02
N ILE A 146 -12.89 15.03 -3.69
CA ILE A 146 -12.33 14.28 -2.56
C ILE A 146 -11.06 13.53 -3.00
N PHE A 147 -11.10 12.87 -4.15
CA PHE A 147 -9.98 12.11 -4.70
C PHE A 147 -10.13 11.98 -6.23
N ALA A 148 -9.08 12.28 -7.00
CA ALA A 148 -9.17 12.34 -8.47
C ALA A 148 -9.20 10.95 -9.18
N GLY A 149 -9.16 9.86 -8.41
CA GLY A 149 -9.32 8.50 -8.92
C GLY A 149 -8.02 7.75 -9.18
N GLU A 150 -8.15 6.42 -9.25
CA GLU A 150 -7.04 5.47 -9.29
C GLU A 150 -6.26 5.49 -10.61
N LYS A 151 -6.92 5.77 -11.73
CA LYS A 151 -6.24 5.91 -13.04
C LYS A 151 -5.25 7.07 -13.05
N VAL A 152 -5.63 8.20 -12.47
CA VAL A 152 -4.76 9.38 -12.36
C VAL A 152 -3.58 9.09 -11.44
N LEU A 153 -3.85 8.40 -10.33
CA LEU A 153 -2.81 7.95 -9.40
C LEU A 153 -1.82 6.99 -10.09
N GLN A 154 -2.30 5.99 -10.82
CA GLN A 154 -1.46 5.01 -11.52
C GLN A 154 -0.56 5.67 -12.56
N ALA A 155 -1.09 6.60 -13.36
CA ALA A 155 -0.30 7.32 -14.35
C ALA A 155 0.86 8.09 -13.70
N LYS A 156 0.57 8.87 -12.65
CA LYS A 156 1.60 9.58 -11.87
C LYS A 156 2.62 8.64 -11.24
N TRP A 157 2.15 7.48 -10.76
CA TRP A 157 3.02 6.48 -10.17
C TRP A 157 4.00 5.91 -11.20
N LEU A 158 3.52 5.51 -12.39
CA LEU A 158 4.38 5.05 -13.48
C LEU A 158 5.40 6.12 -13.89
N ASP A 159 4.97 7.37 -14.05
CA ASP A 159 5.86 8.49 -14.38
C ASP A 159 6.96 8.69 -13.31
N THR A 160 6.65 8.38 -12.04
CA THR A 160 7.57 8.53 -10.92
C THR A 160 8.55 7.35 -10.81
N ILE A 161 8.06 6.11 -10.89
CA ILE A 161 8.90 4.93 -10.62
C ILE A 161 9.74 4.49 -11.82
N THR A 162 9.29 4.74 -13.04
CA THR A 162 9.99 4.31 -14.27
C THR A 162 11.43 4.82 -14.33
N PRO A 163 11.70 6.14 -14.23
CA PRO A 163 13.07 6.63 -14.28
C PRO A 163 13.94 6.15 -13.10
N LEU A 164 13.33 5.87 -11.94
CA LEU A 164 14.06 5.34 -10.78
C LEU A 164 14.51 3.90 -11.03
N LEU A 165 13.64 3.05 -11.57
CA LEU A 165 13.96 1.68 -11.94
C LEU A 165 14.98 1.62 -13.08
N GLU A 166 14.84 2.46 -14.09
CA GLU A 166 15.81 2.58 -15.19
C GLU A 166 17.20 2.99 -14.67
N SER A 167 17.27 3.92 -13.71
CA SER A 167 18.53 4.31 -13.06
C SER A 167 19.18 3.18 -12.23
N ALA A 168 18.40 2.16 -11.89
CA ALA A 168 18.84 0.92 -11.23
C ALA A 168 19.12 -0.22 -12.24
N SER A 169 19.10 0.06 -13.54
CA SER A 169 19.22 -0.94 -14.61
C SER A 169 18.12 -2.03 -14.59
N LEU A 170 16.99 -1.74 -13.93
CA LEU A 170 15.82 -2.61 -13.87
C LEU A 170 14.84 -2.24 -14.97
N LYS A 171 14.20 -3.25 -15.56
CA LYS A 171 13.24 -3.09 -16.65
C LYS A 171 11.84 -3.35 -16.15
N LEU A 172 10.94 -2.41 -16.40
CA LEU A 172 9.52 -2.64 -16.18
C LEU A 172 8.99 -3.74 -17.11
N PRO A 173 8.05 -4.57 -16.63
CA PRO A 173 7.34 -5.52 -17.49
C PRO A 173 6.59 -4.80 -18.62
N ASP A 174 6.53 -5.42 -19.80
CA ASP A 174 5.79 -4.89 -20.94
C ASP A 174 4.30 -4.72 -20.61
N LYS A 175 3.74 -3.55 -20.91
CA LYS A 175 2.34 -3.20 -20.64
C LYS A 175 1.34 -4.17 -21.27
N SER A 176 1.67 -4.76 -22.42
CA SER A 176 0.82 -5.77 -23.06
C SER A 176 0.67 -7.06 -22.26
N ASN A 177 1.57 -7.31 -21.31
CA ASN A 177 1.58 -8.51 -20.47
C ASN A 177 1.05 -8.28 -19.05
N TRP A 178 0.72 -7.04 -18.68
CA TRP A 178 0.25 -6.75 -17.32
C TRP A 178 -1.02 -7.51 -16.99
N GLN A 179 -1.02 -8.15 -15.82
CA GLN A 179 -2.18 -8.85 -15.26
C GLN A 179 -2.44 -8.32 -13.83
N PRO A 180 -3.04 -7.12 -13.69
CA PRO A 180 -3.28 -6.54 -12.38
C PRO A 180 -4.04 -7.47 -11.42
N ALA A 181 -3.50 -7.65 -10.22
CA ALA A 181 -4.13 -8.45 -9.17
C ALA A 181 -5.24 -7.65 -8.46
N TYR A 182 -6.43 -7.63 -9.04
CA TYR A 182 -7.62 -6.98 -8.48
C TYR A 182 -8.47 -7.91 -7.61
N GLY A 183 -9.35 -7.31 -6.81
CA GLY A 183 -10.34 -8.01 -5.99
C GLY A 183 -10.24 -7.68 -4.52
N GLY A 184 -9.10 -7.17 -4.06
CA GLY A 184 -8.87 -6.85 -2.65
C GLY A 184 -9.86 -5.81 -2.12
N ARG A 185 -10.27 -4.80 -2.92
CA ARG A 185 -11.32 -3.85 -2.50
C ARG A 185 -12.71 -4.49 -2.37
N LYS A 186 -12.90 -5.68 -2.93
CA LYS A 186 -14.17 -6.43 -2.93
C LYS A 186 -14.14 -7.62 -1.97
N GLY A 187 -13.09 -7.77 -1.16
CA GLY A 187 -12.95 -8.89 -0.23
C GLY A 187 -12.38 -10.17 -0.87
N TYR A 188 -11.89 -10.11 -2.11
CA TYR A 188 -11.21 -11.24 -2.74
C TYR A 188 -9.70 -11.13 -2.49
N HIS A 189 -9.24 -11.93 -1.53
CA HIS A 189 -7.88 -11.91 -1.03
C HIS A 189 -7.13 -13.20 -1.33
N THR A 190 -5.82 -13.15 -1.15
CA THR A 190 -4.96 -14.33 -1.24
C THR A 190 -5.18 -15.25 -0.05
N GLU A 191 -4.68 -16.48 -0.14
CA GLU A 191 -4.62 -17.42 0.97
C GLU A 191 -3.80 -16.92 2.18
N PHE A 192 -3.01 -15.86 2.02
CA PHE A 192 -2.14 -15.33 3.05
C PHE A 192 -2.84 -14.39 4.05
N LEU A 193 -3.92 -13.72 3.65
CA LEU A 193 -4.52 -12.70 4.52
C LEU A 193 -5.19 -13.28 5.76
N GLN A 194 -6.00 -14.34 5.64
CA GLN A 194 -6.73 -14.87 6.79
C GLN A 194 -5.78 -15.34 7.92
N PRO A 195 -4.72 -16.13 7.65
CA PRO A 195 -3.75 -16.48 8.69
C PRO A 195 -3.08 -15.26 9.36
N LEU A 196 -2.79 -14.19 8.61
CA LEU A 196 -2.25 -12.95 9.19
C LEU A 196 -3.24 -12.27 10.14
N LEU A 197 -4.53 -12.25 9.81
CA LEU A 197 -5.58 -11.70 10.68
C LEU A 197 -5.84 -12.59 11.90
N ASP A 198 -5.68 -13.90 11.73
CA ASP A 198 -5.77 -14.89 12.80
C ASP A 198 -4.65 -14.71 13.84
N GLU A 199 -3.43 -14.36 13.39
CA GLU A 199 -2.32 -13.99 14.28
C GLU A 199 -2.52 -12.59 14.88
N MET A 200 -2.84 -11.59 14.06
CA MET A 200 -2.98 -10.19 14.49
C MET A 200 -4.06 -10.00 15.58
N GLY A 201 -5.16 -10.74 15.50
CA GLY A 201 -6.26 -10.66 16.46
C GLY A 201 -6.26 -11.73 17.55
N GLU A 202 -5.22 -12.58 17.64
CA GLU A 202 -5.21 -13.74 18.57
C GLU A 202 -5.46 -13.30 20.01
N VAL A 203 -4.71 -12.31 20.49
CA VAL A 203 -4.84 -11.79 21.87
C VAL A 203 -6.19 -11.11 22.09
N PHE A 204 -6.66 -10.33 21.11
CA PHE A 204 -7.96 -9.65 21.20
C PHE A 204 -9.12 -10.65 21.35
N ARG A 205 -9.02 -11.80 20.67
CA ARG A 205 -10.04 -12.86 20.75
C ARG A 205 -10.03 -13.64 22.06
N LEU A 206 -8.93 -13.63 22.82
CA LEU A 206 -8.87 -14.31 24.12
C LEU A 206 -9.75 -13.61 25.16
N ASP A 207 -9.80 -12.28 25.16
CA ASP A 207 -10.69 -11.50 26.02
C ASP A 207 -11.19 -10.23 25.29
N PRO A 208 -12.31 -10.32 24.54
CA PRO A 208 -12.85 -9.19 23.79
C PRO A 208 -13.36 -8.02 24.65
N LYS A 209 -13.39 -8.16 25.98
CA LYS A 209 -13.83 -7.10 26.91
C LYS A 209 -12.67 -6.46 27.67
N ALA A 210 -11.45 -6.93 27.47
CA ALA A 210 -10.27 -6.35 28.10
C ALA A 210 -9.97 -4.96 27.53
N GLU A 211 -9.51 -4.05 28.41
CA GLU A 211 -8.97 -2.74 28.04
C GLU A 211 -7.44 -2.82 28.04
N TRP A 212 -6.79 -2.32 26.99
CA TRP A 212 -5.34 -2.39 26.75
C TRP A 212 -4.71 -1.01 26.55
#